data_AF-A0A359BMW5-F1
#
_entry.id   AF-A0A359BMW5-F1
#
_cell.length_a   1.000
_cell.length_b   1.000
_cell.length_c   1.000
_cell.angle_alpha   90.00
_cell.angle_beta   90.00
_cell.angle_gamma   90.00
#
_symmetry.space_group_name_H-M   'P 1'
#
loop_
_entity.id
_entity.type
_entity.pdbx_description
1 polymer ?
#
loop_
_entity_poly.entity_id
_entity_poly.type
_entity_poly.pdbx_seq_one_letter_code
_entity_poly.pdbx_strand_id
1 'polypeptide(L)'
;MSQITKLLENSDIRGCRRFKFSESTTLTKANENKSIWQLPKCFMNVNVTYHTNKKRWVELNEEFCQLKSVCRGQGFVISENKNVEQWAIELITNNLLHL
;
A
#
# COMPACT_ATOMS: atom_id res chain seq x y z
N MET A 1 13.64 -4.44 22.92
CA MET A 1 14.11 -3.56 21.83
C MET A 1 13.61 -4.14 20.53
N SER A 2 12.80 -3.39 19.77
CA SER A 2 12.38 -3.83 18.43
C SER A 2 13.61 -3.76 17.52
N GLN A 3 13.97 -4.90 16.92
CA GLN A 3 15.01 -4.91 15.89
C GLN A 3 14.43 -4.25 14.64
N ILE A 4 15.18 -3.32 14.05
CA ILE A 4 14.83 -2.74 12.75
C ILE A 4 15.13 -3.82 11.70
N THR A 5 14.10 -4.54 11.27
CA THR A 5 14.24 -5.53 10.20
C THR A 5 14.25 -4.82 8.85
N LYS A 6 15.23 -5.15 8.00
CA LYS A 6 15.27 -4.64 6.63
C LYS A 6 14.25 -5.42 5.80
N LEU A 7 13.33 -4.72 5.13
CA LEU A 7 12.24 -5.35 4.36
C LEU A 7 12.77 -6.28 3.24
N LEU A 8 13.90 -5.92 2.64
CA LEU A 8 14.53 -6.66 1.54
C LEU A 8 15.99 -6.98 1.92
N GLU A 9 16.18 -7.97 2.79
CA GLU A 9 17.49 -8.54 3.08
C GLU A 9 18.07 -9.22 1.83
N ASN A 10 19.37 -9.05 1.59
CA ASN A 10 20.09 -9.63 0.44
C ASN A 10 19.57 -9.23 -0.96
N SER A 11 18.90 -8.08 -1.08
CA SER A 11 18.58 -7.51 -2.40
C SER A 11 19.64 -6.52 -2.87
N ASP A 12 19.94 -6.53 -4.17
CA ASP A 12 20.70 -5.48 -4.85
C ASP A 12 19.87 -4.19 -5.07
N ILE A 13 18.64 -4.16 -4.53
CA ILE A 13 17.73 -3.03 -4.62
C ILE A 13 18.26 -1.92 -3.70
N ARG A 14 18.65 -0.81 -4.31
CA ARG A 14 19.00 0.42 -3.60
C ARG A 14 17.77 0.95 -2.86
N GLY A 15 17.97 1.47 -1.64
CA GLY A 15 16.93 2.16 -0.86
C GLY A 15 16.44 3.49 -1.46
N CYS A 16 16.81 3.79 -2.71
CA CYS A 16 16.42 4.95 -3.47
C CYS A 16 16.22 4.54 -4.93
N ARG A 17 15.09 4.94 -5.54
CA ARG A 17 14.76 4.84 -6.98
C ARG A 17 13.33 5.38 -7.21
N ARG A 18 12.88 5.36 -8.46
CA ARG A 18 11.49 5.69 -8.86
C ARG A 18 10.76 4.41 -9.26
N PHE A 19 9.45 4.39 -9.04
CA PHE A 19 8.59 3.37 -9.64
C PHE A 19 8.20 3.75 -11.07
N LYS A 20 8.02 2.73 -11.92
CA LYS A 20 7.32 2.82 -13.20
C LYS A 20 5.86 3.13 -12.91
N PHE A 21 5.28 4.05 -13.69
CA PHE A 21 3.84 4.27 -13.64
C PHE A 21 3.12 3.04 -14.18
N SER A 22 2.19 2.51 -13.40
CA SER A 22 1.40 1.32 -13.68
C SER A 22 0.11 1.34 -12.87
N GLU A 23 -0.84 0.46 -13.21
CA GLU A 23 -2.05 0.28 -12.39
C GLU A 23 -1.71 -0.16 -10.97
N SER A 24 -0.70 -1.03 -10.79
CA SER A 24 -0.28 -1.52 -9.47
C SER A 24 0.40 -0.45 -8.60
N THR A 25 0.96 0.60 -9.19
CA THR A 25 1.54 1.75 -8.46
C THR A 25 0.55 2.90 -8.29
N THR A 26 -0.68 2.73 -8.76
CA THR A 26 -1.74 3.73 -8.68
C THR A 26 -2.78 3.32 -7.64
N LEU A 27 -2.85 4.06 -6.54
CA LEU A 27 -3.87 3.79 -5.51
C LEU A 27 -5.29 4.15 -5.98
N THR A 28 -5.44 5.15 -6.85
CA THR A 28 -6.78 5.62 -7.28
C THR A 28 -7.51 4.51 -8.04
N LYS A 29 -8.71 4.17 -7.60
CA LYS A 29 -9.57 3.22 -8.30
C LYS A 29 -9.92 3.76 -9.70
N ALA A 30 -9.90 2.90 -10.71
CA ALA A 30 -10.22 3.29 -12.08
C ALA A 30 -11.60 3.95 -12.17
N ASN A 31 -11.70 5.02 -12.96
CA ASN A 31 -12.92 5.82 -13.16
C ASN A 31 -13.51 6.47 -11.89
N GLU A 32 -12.72 6.61 -10.84
CA GLU A 32 -13.13 7.24 -9.58
C GLU A 32 -12.32 8.49 -9.25
N ASN A 33 -12.79 9.25 -8.26
CA ASN A 33 -12.05 10.41 -7.75
C ASN A 33 -10.76 9.99 -7.03
N LYS A 34 -9.73 10.85 -7.04
CA LYS A 34 -8.40 10.61 -6.42
C LYS A 34 -8.41 10.20 -4.95
N SER A 35 -9.50 10.48 -4.23
CA SER A 35 -9.70 10.09 -2.83
C SER A 35 -10.22 8.67 -2.65
N ILE A 36 -10.62 8.00 -3.73
CA ILE A 36 -11.11 6.62 -3.72
C ILE A 36 -9.94 5.71 -4.09
N TRP A 37 -9.44 4.99 -3.10
CA TRP A 37 -8.33 4.07 -3.29
C TRP A 37 -8.81 2.63 -3.41
N GLN A 38 -8.18 1.86 -4.29
CA GLN A 38 -8.29 0.41 -4.33
C GLN A 38 -7.03 -0.19 -3.71
N LEU A 39 -7.22 -1.06 -2.71
CA LEU A 39 -6.16 -1.70 -1.95
C LEU A 39 -6.43 -3.20 -1.86
N PRO A 40 -5.41 -4.05 -1.64
CA PRO A 40 -5.63 -5.45 -1.30
C PRO A 40 -6.54 -5.60 -0.08
N LYS A 41 -7.36 -6.65 -0.04
CA LYS A 41 -8.33 -6.90 1.03
C LYS A 41 -7.69 -7.01 2.42
N CYS A 42 -6.42 -7.43 2.49
CA CYS A 42 -5.67 -7.51 3.75
C CYS A 42 -5.58 -6.16 4.49
N PHE A 43 -5.74 -5.02 3.81
CA PHE A 43 -5.76 -3.70 4.42
C PHE A 43 -7.00 -3.44 5.30
N MET A 44 -8.09 -4.18 5.11
CA MET A 44 -9.28 -4.03 5.95
C MET A 44 -9.04 -4.48 7.41
N ASN A 45 -8.03 -5.34 7.63
CA ASN A 45 -7.73 -5.94 8.94
C ASN A 45 -6.54 -5.29 9.64
N VAL A 46 -6.04 -4.17 9.14
CA VAL A 46 -4.91 -3.43 9.74
C VAL A 46 -5.33 -2.03 10.16
N ASN A 47 -4.64 -1.49 11.16
CA ASN A 47 -4.79 -0.09 11.49
C ASN A 47 -3.90 0.73 10.57
N VAL A 48 -4.52 1.66 9.83
CA VAL A 48 -3.82 2.67 9.03
C VAL A 48 -4.08 4.03 9.66
N THR A 49 -3.03 4.81 9.93
CA THR A 49 -3.16 6.15 10.54
C THR A 49 -4.18 6.99 9.78
N TYR A 50 -5.05 7.70 10.52
CA TYR A 50 -6.16 8.51 10.01
C TYR A 50 -7.30 7.76 9.30
N HIS A 51 -7.20 6.44 9.12
CA HIS A 51 -8.16 5.64 8.37
C HIS A 51 -8.79 4.51 9.21
N THR A 52 -8.87 4.70 10.54
CA THR A 52 -9.48 3.72 11.47
C THR A 52 -11.00 3.63 11.36
N ASN A 53 -11.67 4.64 10.78
CA ASN A 53 -13.12 4.65 10.60
C ASN A 53 -13.57 3.65 9.51
N LYS A 54 -14.13 2.52 9.94
CA LYS A 54 -14.60 1.44 9.05
C LYS A 54 -15.69 1.85 8.07
N LYS A 55 -16.47 2.92 8.32
CA LYS A 55 -17.48 3.44 7.37
C LYS A 55 -16.86 3.97 6.07
N ARG A 56 -15.54 4.19 6.03
CA ARG A 56 -14.80 4.64 4.85
C ARG A 56 -14.23 3.48 4.02
N TRP A 57 -14.39 2.25 4.50
CA TRP A 57 -13.92 1.04 3.85
C TRP A 57 -15.10 0.29 3.24
N VAL A 58 -14.92 -0.25 2.05
CA VAL A 58 -15.91 -1.08 1.36
C VAL A 58 -15.19 -2.32 0.83
N GLU A 59 -15.70 -3.50 1.15
CA GLU A 59 -15.23 -4.73 0.54
C GLU A 59 -15.70 -4.79 -0.92
N LEU A 60 -14.79 -5.03 -1.86
CA LEU A 60 -15.14 -5.11 -3.28
C LEU A 60 -15.32 -6.57 -3.71
N ASN A 61 -14.35 -7.43 -3.37
CA ASN A 61 -14.36 -8.85 -3.68
C ASN A 61 -13.39 -9.60 -2.73
N GLU A 62 -13.00 -10.82 -3.08
CA GLU A 62 -12.09 -11.66 -2.29
C GLU A 62 -10.65 -11.11 -2.22
N GLU A 63 -10.25 -10.31 -3.21
CA GLU A 63 -8.87 -9.83 -3.37
C GLU A 63 -8.70 -8.36 -2.98
N PHE A 64 -9.73 -7.53 -3.16
CA PHE A 64 -9.64 -6.07 -3.06
C PHE A 64 -10.68 -5.46 -2.12
N CYS A 65 -10.29 -4.31 -1.57
CA CYS A 65 -11.14 -3.39 -0.86
C CYS A 65 -10.98 -1.96 -1.39
N GLN A 66 -11.94 -1.11 -1.08
CA GLN A 66 -11.94 0.30 -1.38
C GLN A 66 -11.81 1.12 -0.09
N LEU A 67 -11.01 2.17 -0.13
CA LEU A 67 -10.85 3.14 0.95
C LEU A 67 -11.17 4.56 0.44
N LYS A 68 -12.07 5.27 1.13
CA LYS A 68 -12.24 6.72 0.96
C LYS A 68 -11.24 7.48 1.84
N SER A 69 -10.11 7.87 1.25
CA SER A 69 -9.02 8.62 1.90
C SER A 69 -9.49 9.94 2.51
N VAL A 70 -8.84 10.38 3.58
CA VAL A 70 -9.14 11.63 4.30
C VAL A 70 -8.34 12.84 3.79
N CYS A 71 -7.61 12.72 2.68
CA CYS A 71 -6.81 13.79 2.08
C CYS A 71 -5.82 14.46 3.08
N ARG A 72 -5.31 13.70 4.06
CA ARG A 72 -4.36 14.20 5.06
C ARG A 72 -2.95 13.68 4.75
N GLY A 73 -2.17 14.49 4.02
CA GLY A 73 -0.77 14.21 3.70
C GLY A 73 -0.57 12.95 2.84
N GLN A 74 0.69 12.65 2.54
CA GLN A 74 1.11 11.47 1.76
C GLN A 74 1.69 10.35 2.62
N GLY A 75 1.85 10.56 3.94
CA GLY A 75 2.40 9.59 4.87
C GLY A 75 1.35 8.98 5.79
N PHE A 76 1.39 7.66 5.95
CA PHE A 76 0.56 6.91 6.89
C PHE A 76 1.39 5.78 7.50
N VAL A 77 1.10 5.45 8.77
CA VAL A 77 1.68 4.29 9.45
C VAL A 77 0.65 3.17 9.42
N ILE A 78 1.11 1.97 9.10
CA ILE A 78 0.30 0.76 9.06
C ILE A 78 0.81 -0.17 10.15
N SER A 79 -0.09 -0.77 10.93
CA SER A 79 0.28 -1.83 11.86
C SER A 79 0.93 -3.02 11.14
N GLU A 80 1.82 -3.73 11.82
CA GLU A 80 2.50 -4.90 11.28
C GLU A 80 1.50 -5.92 10.72
N ASN A 81 1.70 -6.33 9.47
CA ASN A 81 0.88 -7.34 8.81
C ASN A 81 1.66 -7.97 7.64
N LYS A 82 1.82 -9.30 7.67
CA LYS A 82 2.63 -10.04 6.69
C LYS A 82 2.09 -9.95 5.26
N ASN A 83 0.77 -9.82 5.08
CA ASN A 83 0.20 -9.69 3.74
C ASN A 83 0.43 -8.29 3.16
N VAL A 84 0.39 -7.25 4.00
CA VAL A 84 0.75 -5.89 3.58
C VAL A 84 2.25 -5.79 3.27
N GLU A 85 3.07 -6.46 4.08
CA GLU A 85 4.52 -6.56 3.87
C GLU A 85 4.84 -7.21 2.52
N GLN A 86 4.24 -8.37 2.25
CA GLN A 86 4.39 -9.10 0.98
C GLN A 86 3.92 -8.25 -0.21
N TRP A 87 2.77 -7.60 -0.10
CA TRP A 87 2.28 -6.67 -1.13
C TRP A 87 3.27 -5.54 -1.41
N ALA A 88 3.87 -4.96 -0.36
CA ALA A 88 4.85 -3.89 -0.52
C ALA A 88 6.13 -4.40 -1.22
N ILE A 89 6.60 -5.59 -0.86
CA ILE A 89 7.73 -6.26 -1.51
C ILE A 89 7.45 -6.43 -3.01
N GLU A 90 6.32 -7.03 -3.37
CA GLU A 90 5.92 -7.26 -4.77
C GLU A 90 5.77 -5.95 -5.56
N LEU A 91 5.16 -4.94 -4.94
CA LEU A 91 5.00 -3.62 -5.56
C LEU A 91 6.36 -2.99 -5.87
N ILE A 92 7.31 -3.09 -4.93
CA ILE A 92 8.68 -2.58 -5.12
C ILE A 92 9.39 -3.39 -6.22
N THR A 93 9.48 -4.71 -6.08
CA THR A 93 10.29 -5.54 -6.99
C THR A 93 9.80 -5.47 -8.43
N ASN A 94 8.49 -5.39 -8.66
CA ASN A 94 7.90 -5.44 -10.00
C ASN A 94 7.90 -4.07 -10.70
N ASN A 95 8.01 -2.97 -9.96
CA ASN A 95 7.84 -1.62 -10.52
C ASN A 95 9.09 -0.75 -10.46
N LEU A 96 10.26 -1.24 -10.06
CA LEU A 96 11.46 -0.40 -10.11
C LEU A 96 11.81 0.05 -11.53
N LEU A 97 12.04 1.35 -11.68
CA LEU A 97 12.53 1.93 -12.93
C LEU A 97 14.05 1.73 -13.02
N HIS A 98 14.47 0.97 -14.03
CA HIS A 98 15.88 0.86 -14.41
C HIS A 98 16.22 2.10 -15.25
N LEU A 99 17.24 2.84 -14.80
CA LEU A 99 17.86 3.95 -15.52
C LEU A 99 19.18 3.45 -16.09
#